data_AF-A0A5C6Z596-F1
#
_entry.id   AF-A0A5C6Z596-F1
#
_cell.length_a   1.000
_cell.length_b   1.000
_cell.length_c   1.000
_cell.angle_alpha   90.00
_cell.angle_beta   90.00
_cell.angle_gamma   90.00
#
_symmetry.space_group_name_H-M   'P 1'
#
loop_
_entity.id
_entity.type
_entity.pdbx_description
1 polymer ?
#
loop_
_entity_poly.entity_id
_entity_poly.type
_entity_poly.pdbx_seq_one_letter_code
_entity_poly.pdbx_strand_id
1 'polypeptide(L)'
;MPACIAAALMGTACALMGGDGAVAGSPGAPLFSSTVECPAMEAIEGAAALLASLDRSPDRTARVLLRLKPGPAAMAGARRALDAAKAAGEPVGGRPLLVAELTAAQLRVVLASCEVIGVQPDEAVPPS
;
A
#
# COMPACT_ATOMS: atom_id res chain seq x y z
N MET A 1 1.65 2.38 48.14
CA MET A 1 3.07 2.57 47.75
C MET A 1 3.38 1.59 46.63
N PRO A 2 4.09 2.00 45.57
CA PRO A 2 3.51 2.53 44.30
C PRO A 2 4.15 1.88 43.03
N ALA A 3 3.67 2.09 41.79
CA ALA A 3 4.00 3.22 40.88
C ALA A 3 2.99 3.24 39.71
N CYS A 4 2.30 4.35 39.39
CA CYS A 4 2.75 5.54 38.63
C CYS A 4 3.30 5.13 37.24
N ILE A 5 2.76 5.61 36.11
CA ILE A 5 2.94 6.98 35.61
C ILE A 5 1.80 7.34 34.65
N ALA A 6 1.14 8.47 34.95
CA ALA A 6 0.43 9.28 33.97
C ALA A 6 1.45 10.17 33.25
N ALA A 7 1.33 10.27 31.93
CA ALA A 7 1.88 11.38 31.17
C ALA A 7 0.84 11.84 30.14
N ALA A 8 0.12 12.89 30.53
CA ALA A 8 -0.59 13.77 29.62
C ALA A 8 0.42 14.49 28.71
N LEU A 9 -0.01 14.92 27.52
CA LEU A 9 0.32 16.25 26.97
C LEU A 9 -0.45 16.50 25.65
N MET A 10 -1.27 17.56 25.70
CA MET A 10 -1.71 18.47 24.61
C MET A 10 -2.53 17.84 23.47
N GLY A 11 -3.83 18.13 23.33
CA GLY A 11 -4.36 19.47 23.03
C GLY A 11 -4.18 19.71 21.52
N THR A 12 -5.19 19.48 20.69
CA THR A 12 -6.12 20.58 20.31
C THR A 12 -7.48 20.04 19.90
N ALA A 13 -8.50 20.64 20.49
CA ALA A 13 -9.87 20.57 20.05
C ALA A 13 -10.01 21.12 18.61
N CYS A 14 -10.83 20.46 17.80
CA CYS A 14 -11.58 21.14 16.76
C CYS A 14 -13.06 20.91 17.07
N ALA A 15 -13.60 21.78 17.93
CA ALA A 15 -15.03 21.95 18.12
C ALA A 15 -15.46 23.15 17.26
N LEU A 16 -16.32 22.92 16.26
CA LEU A 16 -17.09 23.97 15.61
C LEU A 16 -18.52 23.46 15.37
N MET A 17 -19.45 24.04 16.14
CA MET A 17 -20.91 24.23 15.93
C MET A 17 -21.71 23.04 15.38
N GLY A 18 -22.70 22.46 16.08
CA GLY A 18 -23.73 23.11 16.88
C GLY A 18 -24.89 23.56 16.00
N GLY A 19 -25.78 22.63 15.64
CA GLY A 19 -27.01 22.87 14.89
C GLY A 19 -28.05 21.80 15.22
N ASP A 20 -29.00 22.18 16.07
CA ASP A 20 -30.15 21.45 16.59
C ASP A 20 -30.98 20.71 15.51
N GLY A 21 -31.51 19.51 15.82
CA GLY A 21 -32.57 18.94 14.99
C GLY A 21 -32.74 17.41 14.99
N ALA A 22 -33.75 16.98 15.74
CA ALA A 22 -34.69 15.90 15.41
C ALA A 22 -34.25 14.42 15.45
N VAL A 23 -34.94 13.74 16.36
CA VAL A 23 -35.42 12.34 16.36
C VAL A 23 -35.50 11.64 15.00
N ALA A 24 -35.13 10.35 14.97
CA ALA A 24 -35.90 9.24 14.40
C ALA A 24 -35.01 7.99 14.30
N GLY A 25 -35.56 6.83 14.67
CA GLY A 25 -34.78 5.62 14.94
C GLY A 25 -34.20 4.90 13.73
N SER A 26 -33.37 3.89 14.02
CA SER A 26 -33.69 2.51 13.65
C SER A 26 -32.71 1.53 14.32
N PRO A 27 -33.19 0.34 14.72
CA PRO A 27 -32.36 -0.76 15.21
C PRO A 27 -31.77 -1.46 13.98
N GLY A 28 -30.46 -1.34 13.77
CA GLY A 28 -29.76 -1.96 12.64
C GLY A 28 -28.44 -2.55 13.10
N ALA A 29 -28.35 -3.86 12.99
CA ALA A 29 -27.22 -4.68 13.41
C ALA A 29 -25.97 -4.49 12.50
N PRO A 30 -24.94 -5.36 12.58
CA PRO A 30 -23.58 -5.04 13.02
C PRO A 30 -22.59 -4.86 11.85
N LEU A 31 -21.37 -4.42 12.19
CA LEU A 31 -20.09 -4.85 11.61
C LEU A 31 -19.99 -4.95 10.07
N PHE A 32 -19.46 -3.93 9.39
CA PHE A 32 -18.57 -4.12 8.22
C PHE A 32 -17.80 -2.81 7.92
N SER A 33 -17.03 -2.32 8.90
CA SER A 33 -15.79 -1.65 8.52
C SER A 33 -14.77 -2.76 8.30
N SER A 34 -14.87 -3.44 7.16
CA SER A 34 -13.68 -4.06 6.60
C SER A 34 -12.80 -2.90 6.16
N THR A 35 -12.12 -2.25 7.11
CA THR A 35 -10.84 -1.64 6.81
C THR A 35 -10.03 -2.80 6.26
N VAL A 36 -9.99 -2.92 4.93
CA VAL A 36 -9.07 -3.82 4.25
C VAL A 36 -7.71 -3.24 4.58
N GLU A 37 -7.19 -3.63 5.74
CA GLU A 37 -5.88 -3.22 6.19
C GLU A 37 -4.91 -3.79 5.18
N CYS A 38 -4.33 -2.86 4.45
CA CYS A 38 -3.27 -3.16 3.52
C CYS A 38 -2.16 -3.85 4.33
N PRO A 39 -1.59 -4.95 3.82
CA PRO A 39 -0.44 -5.53 4.48
C PRO A 39 0.60 -4.42 4.65
N ALA A 40 1.13 -4.28 5.88
CA ALA A 40 2.25 -3.39 6.12
C ALA A 40 3.35 -3.73 5.10
N MET A 41 4.12 -2.74 4.65
CA MET A 41 5.15 -2.94 3.64
C MET A 41 6.16 -4.03 4.02
N GLU A 42 6.37 -4.22 5.33
CA GLU A 42 7.20 -5.27 5.94
C GLU A 42 6.61 -6.68 5.81
N ALA A 43 5.29 -6.79 5.65
CA ALA A 43 4.57 -8.04 5.43
C ALA A 43 4.48 -8.45 3.95
N ILE A 44 4.92 -7.58 3.02
CA ILE A 44 4.97 -7.89 1.60
C ILE A 44 6.27 -8.64 1.29
N GLU A 45 6.16 -9.87 0.81
CA GLU A 45 7.29 -10.75 0.53
C GLU A 45 8.31 -10.06 -0.41
N GLY A 46 9.58 -9.98 0.00
CA GLY A 46 10.67 -9.42 -0.81
C GLY A 46 10.72 -7.87 -0.89
N ALA A 47 9.70 -7.16 -0.40
CA ALA A 47 9.62 -5.69 -0.52
C ALA A 47 10.72 -4.96 0.26
N ALA A 48 10.97 -5.35 1.51
CA ALA A 48 11.99 -4.72 2.34
C ALA A 48 13.40 -4.86 1.75
N ALA A 49 13.75 -6.07 1.28
CA ALA A 49 15.05 -6.34 0.68
C ALA A 49 15.26 -5.59 -0.65
N LEU A 50 14.21 -5.55 -1.48
CA LEU A 50 14.25 -4.87 -2.77
C LEU A 50 14.34 -3.34 -2.60
N LEU A 51 13.55 -2.76 -1.70
CA LEU A 51 13.63 -1.33 -1.37
C LEU A 51 14.98 -0.95 -0.79
N ALA A 52 15.52 -1.75 0.14
CA ALA A 52 16.85 -1.51 0.70
C ALA A 52 17.96 -1.55 -0.36
N SER A 53 17.79 -2.35 -1.42
CA SER A 53 18.69 -2.35 -2.58
C SER A 53 18.54 -1.09 -3.42
N LEU A 54 17.30 -0.70 -3.74
CA LEU A 54 17.02 0.49 -4.56
C LEU A 54 17.34 1.80 -3.85
N ASP A 55 17.20 1.88 -2.52
CA ASP A 55 17.53 3.07 -1.75
C ASP A 55 19.03 3.40 -1.77
N ARG A 56 19.91 2.44 -2.08
CA ARG A 56 21.34 2.73 -2.32
C ARG A 56 21.57 3.49 -3.62
N SER A 57 20.61 3.48 -4.53
CA SER A 57 20.68 4.14 -5.83
C SER A 57 19.27 4.60 -6.23
N PRO A 58 18.70 5.62 -5.55
CA PRO A 58 17.28 5.96 -5.64
C PRO A 58 16.86 6.43 -7.04
N ASP A 59 17.81 6.98 -7.81
CA ASP A 59 17.59 7.41 -9.19
C ASP A 59 17.64 6.26 -10.21
N ARG A 60 18.07 5.07 -9.79
CA ARG A 60 18.14 3.90 -10.67
C ARG A 60 16.79 3.21 -10.74
N THR A 61 16.34 2.91 -11.95
CA THR A 61 15.20 2.02 -12.16
C THR A 61 15.64 0.56 -12.08
N ALA A 62 14.76 -0.30 -11.57
CA ALA A 62 14.91 -1.74 -11.64
C ALA A 62 13.66 -2.38 -12.19
N ARG A 63 13.85 -3.44 -12.98
CA ARG A 63 12.77 -4.30 -13.44
C ARG A 63 12.35 -5.21 -12.29
N VAL A 64 11.09 -5.14 -11.92
CA VAL A 64 10.52 -5.86 -10.79
C VAL A 64 9.29 -6.64 -11.21
N LEU A 65 9.17 -7.85 -10.71
CA LEU A 65 7.96 -8.66 -10.81
C LEU A 65 7.11 -8.44 -9.56
N LEU A 66 5.93 -7.89 -9.76
CA LEU A 66 4.89 -7.66 -8.75
C LEU A 66 3.92 -8.84 -8.76
N ARG A 67 3.81 -9.53 -7.63
CA ARG A 67 2.80 -10.55 -7.37
C ARG A 67 1.57 -9.89 -6.77
N LEU A 68 0.42 -10.06 -7.39
CA LEU A 68 -0.83 -9.43 -6.97
C LEU A 68 -1.75 -10.41 -6.25
N LYS A 69 -2.71 -9.87 -5.50
CA LYS A 69 -3.88 -10.62 -5.04
C LYS A 69 -4.61 -11.24 -6.24
N PRO A 70 -5.20 -12.44 -6.07
CA PRO A 70 -6.00 -13.05 -7.13
C PRO A 70 -7.27 -12.23 -7.39
N GLY A 71 -7.57 -11.98 -8.67
CA GLY A 71 -8.82 -11.38 -9.12
C GLY A 71 -8.65 -10.18 -10.06
N PRO A 72 -9.69 -9.85 -10.85
CA PRO A 72 -9.63 -8.75 -11.83
C PRO A 72 -9.52 -7.36 -11.17
N ALA A 73 -10.08 -7.21 -9.96
CA ALA A 73 -10.00 -5.96 -9.21
C ALA A 73 -8.55 -5.60 -8.81
N ALA A 74 -7.78 -6.59 -8.37
CA ALA A 74 -6.38 -6.40 -8.00
C ALA A 74 -5.50 -6.00 -9.20
N MET A 75 -5.73 -6.61 -10.35
CA MET A 75 -5.08 -6.24 -11.61
C MET A 75 -5.40 -4.80 -12.03
N ALA A 76 -6.67 -4.39 -11.91
CA ALA A 76 -7.08 -3.02 -12.21
C ALA A 76 -6.49 -2.01 -11.21
N GLY A 77 -6.49 -2.34 -9.92
CA GLY A 77 -5.91 -1.50 -8.86
C GLY A 77 -4.40 -1.32 -9.02
N ALA A 78 -3.67 -2.41 -9.25
CA ALA A 78 -2.23 -2.35 -9.48
C ALA A 78 -1.86 -1.55 -10.74
N ARG A 79 -2.65 -1.65 -11.83
CA ARG A 79 -2.48 -0.81 -13.02
C ARG A 79 -2.71 0.68 -12.76
N ARG A 80 -3.74 1.03 -11.98
CA ARG A 80 -3.96 2.43 -11.55
C ARG A 80 -2.80 2.94 -10.70
N ALA A 81 -2.24 2.11 -9.83
CA ALA A 81 -1.09 2.48 -9.02
C ALA A 81 0.17 2.71 -9.86
N LEU A 82 0.40 1.88 -10.88
CA LEU A 82 1.49 2.08 -11.83
C LEU A 82 1.33 3.36 -12.65
N ASP A 83 0.12 3.66 -13.11
CA ASP A 83 -0.19 4.92 -13.81
C ASP A 83 0.04 6.14 -12.91
N ALA A 84 -0.40 6.09 -11.65
CA ALA A 84 -0.13 7.13 -10.65
C ALA A 84 1.37 7.30 -10.37
N ALA A 85 2.13 6.19 -10.37
CA ALA A 85 3.58 6.19 -10.25
C ALA A 85 4.29 6.58 -11.56
N LYS A 86 3.55 6.84 -12.65
CA LYS A 86 4.07 7.13 -14.00
C LYS A 86 5.01 6.03 -14.52
N ALA A 87 4.64 4.78 -14.27
CA ALA A 87 5.40 3.62 -14.68
C ALA A 87 4.59 2.70 -15.59
N ALA A 88 5.26 2.07 -16.54
CA ALA A 88 4.67 1.03 -17.37
C ALA A 88 4.74 -0.31 -16.64
N GLY A 89 3.68 -1.12 -16.75
CA GLY A 89 3.69 -2.49 -16.30
C GLY A 89 2.99 -3.42 -17.26
N GLU A 90 3.62 -4.56 -17.51
CA GLU A 90 3.15 -5.58 -18.44
C GLU A 90 2.61 -6.79 -17.67
N PRO A 91 1.40 -7.27 -18.00
CA PRO A 91 0.87 -8.49 -17.41
C PRO A 91 1.62 -9.73 -17.88
N VAL A 92 1.93 -10.63 -16.96
CA VAL A 92 2.51 -11.94 -17.29
C VAL A 92 1.37 -12.91 -17.53
N GLY A 93 1.32 -13.47 -18.75
CA GLY A 93 0.19 -14.22 -19.33
C GLY A 93 -0.69 -15.00 -18.34
N GLY A 94 -1.95 -14.59 -18.21
CA GLY A 94 -2.99 -15.29 -17.45
C GLY A 94 -2.79 -15.37 -15.93
N ARG A 95 -1.72 -14.80 -15.38
CA ARG A 95 -1.39 -14.87 -13.95
C ARG A 95 -1.60 -13.51 -13.27
N PRO A 96 -1.82 -13.47 -11.95
CA PRO A 96 -1.89 -12.23 -11.18
C PRO A 96 -0.47 -11.67 -10.94
N LEU A 97 0.24 -11.39 -12.02
CA LEU A 97 1.63 -10.97 -12.06
C LEU A 97 1.79 -9.78 -13.01
N LEU A 98 2.51 -8.76 -12.58
CA LEU A 98 2.91 -7.62 -13.42
C LEU A 98 4.43 -7.47 -13.38
N VAL A 99 5.06 -7.23 -14.52
CA VAL A 99 6.45 -6.79 -14.59
C VAL A 99 6.44 -5.28 -14.83
N ALA A 100 7.17 -4.52 -14.02
CA ALA A 100 7.30 -3.08 -14.17
C ALA A 100 8.75 -2.64 -13.96
N GLU A 101 9.16 -1.57 -14.62
CA GLU A 101 10.43 -0.91 -14.34
C GLU A 101 10.18 0.29 -13.41
N LEU A 102 10.71 0.24 -12.19
CA LEU A 102 10.38 1.17 -11.11
C LEU A 102 11.63 1.66 -10.37
N THR A 103 11.61 2.93 -9.95
CA THR A 103 12.50 3.47 -8.91
C THR A 103 12.00 3.08 -7.50
N ALA A 104 12.83 3.32 -6.48
CA ALA A 104 12.43 3.12 -5.08
C ALA A 104 11.16 3.90 -4.70
N ALA A 105 11.04 5.15 -5.16
CA ALA A 105 9.88 6.00 -4.87
C ALA A 105 8.60 5.47 -5.54
N GLN A 106 8.70 5.06 -6.81
CA GLN A 106 7.56 4.50 -7.54
C GLN A 106 7.12 3.16 -6.97
N LEU A 107 8.06 2.30 -6.58
CA LEU A 107 7.75 1.04 -5.92
C LEU A 107 6.97 1.24 -4.63
N ARG A 108 7.33 2.24 -3.79
CA ARG A 108 6.57 2.58 -2.57
C ARG A 108 5.12 2.96 -2.87
N VAL A 109 4.88 3.75 -3.92
CA VAL A 109 3.52 4.14 -4.35
C VAL A 109 2.72 2.91 -4.76
N VAL A 110 3.33 2.00 -5.53
CA VAL A 110 2.67 0.77 -5.99
C VAL A 110 2.36 -0.17 -4.83
N LEU A 111 3.28 -0.33 -3.87
CA LEU A 111 3.08 -1.15 -2.68
C LEU A 111 1.96 -0.60 -1.77
N ALA A 112 1.78 0.73 -1.73
CA ALA A 112 0.69 1.37 -1.00
C ALA A 112 -0.71 1.11 -1.60
N SER A 113 -0.80 0.49 -2.79
CA SER A 113 -2.09 0.12 -3.42
C SER A 113 -2.78 -1.07 -2.78
N CYS A 114 -2.10 -1.81 -1.89
CA CYS A 114 -2.66 -2.94 -1.16
C CYS A 114 -3.05 -4.15 -2.04
N GLU A 115 -2.80 -4.08 -3.34
CA GLU A 115 -3.05 -5.17 -4.29
C GLU A 115 -1.83 -6.08 -4.45
N VAL A 116 -0.64 -5.61 -4.05
CA VAL A 116 0.62 -6.35 -4.14
C VAL A 116 0.82 -7.20 -2.89
N ILE A 117 1.11 -8.48 -3.08
CA ILE A 117 1.38 -9.46 -2.00
C ILE A 117 2.84 -9.92 -1.98
N GLY A 118 3.59 -9.67 -3.06
CA GLY A 118 5.02 -9.96 -3.10
C GLY A 118 5.71 -9.22 -4.23
N VAL A 119 6.99 -8.96 -4.08
CA VAL A 119 7.83 -8.34 -5.10
C VAL A 119 9.17 -9.05 -5.17
N GLN A 120 9.69 -9.20 -6.38
CA GLN A 120 11.00 -9.78 -6.62
C GLN A 120 11.66 -9.06 -7.79
N PRO A 121 13.00 -8.99 -7.84
CA PRO A 121 13.68 -8.54 -9.05
C PRO A 121 13.29 -9.44 -10.22
N ASP A 122 12.95 -8.82 -11.35
CA ASP A 122 12.85 -9.54 -12.62
C ASP A 122 14.28 -9.69 -13.12
N GLU A 123 14.92 -10.82 -12.83
CA GLU A 123 16.27 -11.13 -13.31
C GLU A 123 16.25 -11.33 -14.83
N ALA A 124 16.19 -10.21 -15.56
CA ALA A 124 16.53 -10.10 -16.96
C ALA A 124 17.72 -9.15 -17.08
N VAL A 125 18.91 -9.76 -16.99
CA VAL A 125 20.19 -9.35 -17.59
C VAL A 125 20.83 -8.05 -17.04
N PRO A 126 22.08 -8.11 -16.52
CA PRO A 126 22.82 -6.89 -16.17
C PRO A 126 23.08 -6.04 -17.43
N PRO A 127 23.02 -4.69 -17.33
CA PRO A 127 23.46 -3.84 -18.43
C PRO A 127 24.95 -4.09 -18.67
N SER A 128 25.30 -4.47 -19.90
CA SER A 128 26.69 -4.58 -20.38
C SER A 128 27.32 -3.20 -20.58
#